data_AF-A0A8J5EM13-F1
#
_entry.id   AF-A0A8J5EM13-F1
#
_cell.length_a   1.000
_cell.length_b   1.000
_cell.length_c   1.000
_cell.angle_alpha   90.00
_cell.angle_beta   90.00
_cell.angle_gamma   90.00
#
_symmetry.space_group_name_H-M   'P 1'
#
loop_
_entity.id
_entity.type
_entity.pdbx_description
1 polymer ?
#
loop_
_entity_poly.entity_id
_entity_poly.type
_entity_poly.pdbx_seq_one_letter_code
_entity_poly.pdbx_strand_id
1 'polypeptide(L)' 'MQPASKKEQIEDDDEPDEWDVRINKTGCADENMALTDCYQDTKDWRKCTDEMKAFKDCWAAHKQDDRTKTKQM' A
#
# COMPACT_ATOMS: atom_id res chain seq x y z
N MET A 1 -26.71 -8.82 -29.62
CA MET A 1 -26.82 -8.93 -28.14
C MET A 1 -25.45 -8.76 -27.53
N GLN A 2 -25.40 -8.17 -26.34
CA GLN A 2 -24.23 -7.59 -25.68
C GLN A 2 -23.20 -8.66 -25.21
N PRO A 3 -21.89 -8.32 -25.18
CA PRO A 3 -20.80 -9.23 -24.83
C PRO A 3 -20.70 -9.44 -23.31
N ALA A 4 -20.64 -10.70 -22.87
CA ALA A 4 -20.40 -11.03 -21.47
C ALA A 4 -18.94 -10.73 -21.11
N SER A 5 -18.80 -9.75 -20.22
CA SER A 5 -17.57 -9.25 -19.62
C SER A 5 -16.70 -10.39 -19.08
N LYS A 6 -15.53 -10.57 -19.70
CA LYS A 6 -14.47 -11.46 -19.24
C LYS A 6 -13.52 -10.65 -18.37
N LYS A 7 -13.43 -11.03 -17.08
CA LYS A 7 -12.23 -11.11 -16.23
C LYS A 7 -12.56 -10.74 -14.79
N GLU A 8 -13.23 -11.65 -14.11
CA GLU A 8 -12.90 -11.94 -12.72
C GLU A 8 -11.48 -12.53 -12.74
N GLN A 9 -10.50 -11.79 -12.22
CA GLN A 9 -9.17 -12.29 -11.92
C GLN A 9 -9.06 -12.26 -10.40
N ILE A 10 -9.59 -13.32 -9.79
CA ILE A 10 -9.18 -13.78 -8.48
C ILE A 10 -8.12 -14.82 -8.79
N GLU A 11 -6.88 -14.58 -8.34
CA GLU A 11 -5.70 -15.47 -8.28
C GLU A 11 -4.45 -14.63 -8.58
N ASP A 12 -3.92 -13.96 -7.56
CA ASP A 12 -2.49 -13.95 -7.27
C ASP A 12 -2.32 -13.62 -5.77
N ASP A 13 -2.33 -14.66 -4.94
CA ASP A 13 -2.16 -14.58 -3.47
C ASP A 13 -0.68 -14.81 -3.07
N ASP A 14 0.24 -14.84 -4.05
CA ASP A 14 1.66 -15.16 -3.87
C ASP A 14 2.61 -14.04 -4.39
N GLU A 15 2.16 -13.11 -5.23
CA GLU A 15 2.92 -11.92 -5.60
C GLU A 15 2.62 -10.74 -4.65
N PRO A 16 3.65 -10.12 -4.02
CA PRO A 16 3.46 -8.88 -3.29
C PRO A 16 2.93 -7.81 -4.23
N ASP A 17 1.89 -7.10 -3.81
CA ASP A 17 1.28 -6.09 -4.67
C ASP A 17 2.28 -4.96 -5.02
N GLU A 18 1.97 -4.16 -6.04
CA GLU A 18 2.89 -3.10 -6.46
C GLU A 18 3.22 -2.11 -5.32
N TRP A 19 2.34 -1.97 -4.32
CA TRP A 19 2.55 -1.11 -3.16
C TRP A 19 3.47 -1.79 -2.14
N ASP A 20 3.25 -3.06 -1.81
CA ASP A 20 4.10 -3.87 -0.94
C ASP A 20 5.53 -3.94 -1.46
N VAL A 21 5.71 -4.15 -2.77
CA VAL A 21 7.05 -4.11 -3.40
C VAL A 21 7.71 -2.75 -3.20
N ARG A 22 6.96 -1.64 -3.33
CA ARG A 22 7.52 -0.30 -3.13
C ARG A 22 7.84 -0.05 -1.66
N ILE A 23 6.96 -0.45 -0.74
CA ILE A 23 7.14 -0.30 0.71
C ILE A 23 8.34 -1.10 1.20
N ASN A 24 8.50 -2.34 0.74
CA ASN A 24 9.66 -3.16 1.07
C ASN A 24 10.96 -2.56 0.51
N LYS A 25 10.92 -1.90 -0.66
CA LYS A 25 12.08 -1.22 -1.24
C LYS A 25 12.47 0.08 -0.54
N THR A 26 11.51 0.79 0.07
CA THR A 26 11.83 2.03 0.81
C THR A 26 12.49 1.73 2.15
N GLY A 27 12.26 0.55 2.74
CA GLY A 27 12.70 0.23 4.09
C GLY A 27 11.72 0.71 5.18
N CYS A 28 10.52 1.16 4.79
CA CYS A 28 9.45 1.58 5.70
C CYS A 28 8.41 0.47 5.94
N ALA A 29 8.83 -0.78 5.83
CA ALA A 29 7.95 -1.94 5.98
C ALA A 29 7.44 -2.10 7.42
N ASP A 30 8.27 -1.76 8.41
CA ASP A 30 7.91 -1.84 9.83
C ASP A 30 6.80 -0.85 10.18
N GLU A 31 6.88 0.40 9.70
CA GLU A 31 5.82 1.38 9.92
C GLU A 31 4.53 1.04 9.15
N ASN A 32 4.65 0.40 7.98
CA ASN A 32 3.49 -0.11 7.25
C ASN A 32 2.81 -1.27 7.99
N MET A 33 3.60 -2.17 8.58
CA MET A 33 3.10 -3.28 9.40
C MET A 33 2.39 -2.75 10.64
N ALA A 34 2.98 -1.78 11.36
CA ALA A 34 2.35 -1.16 12.52
C ALA A 34 1.01 -0.48 12.16
N LEU A 35 0.94 0.21 11.01
CA LEU A 35 -0.31 0.79 10.50
C LEU A 35 -1.35 -0.28 10.17
N THR A 36 -0.91 -1.38 9.54
CA THR A 36 -1.77 -2.51 9.20
C THR A 36 -2.32 -3.18 10.46
N ASP A 37 -1.47 -3.44 11.46
CA ASP A 37 -1.85 -4.03 12.74
C ASP A 37 -2.89 -3.17 13.47
N CYS A 38 -2.66 -1.85 13.57
CA CYS A 38 -3.63 -0.93 14.15
C CYS A 38 -4.97 -0.98 13.40
N TYR A 39 -4.95 -1.04 12.06
CA TYR A 39 -6.18 -1.18 11.29
C TYR A 39 -6.83 -2.54 11.50
N GLN A 40 -6.06 -3.63 11.62
CA GLN A 40 -6.61 -4.95 11.88
C GLN A 40 -7.33 -5.02 13.23
N ASP A 41 -6.80 -4.34 14.25
CA ASP A 41 -7.40 -4.28 15.58
C ASP A 41 -8.61 -3.35 15.66
N THR A 42 -8.48 -2.14 15.09
CA THR A 42 -9.50 -1.09 15.23
C THR A 42 -10.55 -1.13 14.14
N LYS A 43 -10.21 -1.69 12.98
CA LYS A 43 -10.94 -1.60 11.70
C LYS A 43 -11.28 -0.16 11.29
N ASP A 44 -10.57 0.84 11.83
CA ASP A 44 -10.79 2.26 11.58
C ASP A 44 -9.47 3.03 11.51
N TRP A 45 -9.06 3.36 10.29
CA TRP A 45 -7.82 4.10 10.02
C TRP A 45 -7.75 5.47 10.70
N ARG A 46 -8.89 6.07 11.08
CA ARG A 46 -8.91 7.36 11.81
C ARG A 46 -8.38 7.24 13.23
N LYS A 47 -8.35 6.03 13.79
CA LYS A 47 -7.75 5.75 15.09
C LYS A 47 -6.25 5.45 14.99
N CYS A 48 -5.75 5.21 13.77
CA CYS A 48 -4.36 4.87 13.49
C CYS A 48 -3.58 6.06 12.92
N THR A 49 -3.90 7.28 13.37
CA THR A 49 -3.29 8.50 12.82
C THR A 49 -1.81 8.61 13.13
N ASP A 50 -1.37 8.05 14.26
CA ASP A 50 0.01 8.12 14.71
C ASP A 50 0.89 7.16 13.89
N GLU A 51 0.42 5.94 13.66
CA GLU A 51 1.04 4.93 12.79
C GLU A 51 1.08 5.44 11.34
N MET A 52 -0.01 6.07 10.88
CA MET A 52 -0.06 6.67 9.55
C MET A 52 0.92 7.83 9.40
N LYS A 53 1.14 8.61 10.46
CA LYS A 53 2.13 9.68 10.47
C LYS A 53 3.55 9.10 10.45
N ALA A 54 3.83 8.08 11.27
CA ALA A 54 5.12 7.40 11.29
C ALA A 54 5.48 6.84 9.90
N PHE A 55 4.55 6.14 9.25
CA PHE A 55 4.74 5.64 7.90
C PHE A 55 5.01 6.77 6.88
N LYS A 56 4.24 7.87 6.95
CA LYS A 56 4.46 9.04 6.07
C LYS A 56 5.81 9.71 6.30
N ASP A 57 6.25 9.80 7.54
CA ASP A 57 7.53 10.42 7.92
C ASP A 57 8.70 9.55 7.45
N CYS A 58 8.64 8.23 7.66
CA CYS A 58 9.62 7.29 7.09
C CYS A 58 9.66 7.41 5.57
N TRP A 59 8.49 7.35 4.92
CA TRP A 59 8.40 7.45 3.46
C TRP A 59 8.98 8.76 2.93
N ALA A 60 8.75 9.87 3.65
CA ALA A 60 9.26 11.18 3.29
C ALA A 60 10.78 11.29 3.52
N ALA A 61 11.33 10.65 4.54
CA ALA A 61 12.77 10.62 4.81
C ALA A 61 13.53 9.79 3.77
N HIS A 62 12.92 8.72 3.25
CA HIS A 62 13.55 7.80 2.31
C HIS A 62 13.46 8.23 0.83
N LYS A 63 12.95 9.45 0.54
CA LYS A 63 12.85 10.12 -0.78
C LYS A 63 13.26 9.26 -2.00
N GLN A 64 12.43 8.28 -2.36
CA GLN A 64 12.16 7.99 -3.76
C GLN A 64 11.01 8.90 -4.18
N ASP A 65 11.36 10.10 -4.65
CA ASP A 65 10.45 11.09 -5.24
C ASP A 65 9.98 10.63 -6.64
N ASP A 66 9.37 9.44 -6.68
CA ASP A 66 8.65 8.89 -7.83
C ASP A 66 7.15 8.79 -7.51
N ARG A 67 6.66 9.61 -6.57
CA ARG A 67 5.24 9.70 -6.17
C ARG A 67 4.27 10.05 -7.32
N THR A 68 4.77 10.29 -8.54
CA THR A 68 3.98 10.69 -9.71
C THR A 68 4.30 9.94 -11.02
N LYS A 69 5.09 8.86 -11.02
CA LYS A 69 5.29 8.07 -12.26
C LYS A 69 4.20 7.05 -12.59
N THR A 70 3.05 7.09 -11.92
CA THR A 70 1.82 6.43 -12.44
C THR A 70 1.13 7.27 -13.53
N LYS A 71 1.80 8.25 -14.15
CA LYS A 71 1.27 8.98 -15.31
C LYS A 71 1.81 8.41 -16.62
N GLN A 72 0.93 7.66 -17.28
CA GLN A 72 0.87 7.30 -18.71
C GLN A 72 1.82 6.21 -19.22
N MET A 73 1.26 5.01 -19.40
CA MET A 73 1.20 4.35 -20.70
C MET A 73 -0.06 3.52 -20.83
#